data_AF-H1LHX7-F1
#
_entry.id   AF-H1LHX7-F1
#
_cell.length_a   1.000
_cell.length_b   1.000
_cell.length_c   1.000
_cell.angle_alpha   90.00
_cell.angle_beta   90.00
_cell.angle_gamma   90.00
#
_symmetry.space_group_name_H-M   'P 1'
#
loop_
_entity.id
_entity.type
_entity.pdbx_description
1 polymer ?
#
loop_
_entity_poly.entity_id
_entity_poly.type
_entity_poly.pdbx_seq_one_letter_code
_entity_poly.pdbx_strand_id
1 'polypeptide(L)'
;MKKNYSAAFVHTFVDASRIINIANTNYLAWGAGYPANARYVQFEQVRVHSKSAFAHEIANAAYYTAYILNQYGLTPNDAAYDGKGTVWSHGAVSKYLGGTNHTDPTAYYSSMGKTYFGASYTFAQFYQLVKTTYDNLQTSGSAHGAITSSVKKSYDQVSYASADSQALLGDNYKSYRLYNHVKNSRANVKKYAWSSVAAKVGKKVYIDNIGTKDNGHDWYRIRFSSDTNAKKYWVYGAALNLEQ
;
A
#
# COMPACT_ATOMS: atom_id res chain seq x y z
N MET A 1 27.96 3.93 -5.98
CA MET A 1 27.84 4.59 -7.29
C MET A 1 28.81 5.77 -7.47
N LYS A 2 28.76 6.85 -6.66
CA LYS A 2 29.63 8.05 -6.84
C LYS A 2 31.13 7.76 -7.10
N LYS A 3 31.73 6.81 -6.37
CA LYS A 3 33.16 6.45 -6.54
C LYS A 3 33.48 5.70 -7.84
N ASN A 4 32.48 5.08 -8.48
CA ASN A 4 32.64 4.19 -9.65
C ASN A 4 31.78 4.65 -10.84
N TYR A 5 31.44 5.95 -10.92
CA TYR A 5 30.47 6.46 -11.91
C TYR A 5 30.93 6.27 -13.36
N SER A 6 32.25 6.24 -13.59
CA SER A 6 32.86 5.96 -14.90
C SER A 6 32.60 4.54 -15.40
N ALA A 7 32.31 3.60 -14.50
CA ALA A 7 31.93 2.25 -14.85
C ALA A 7 30.41 2.12 -15.01
N ALA A 8 29.64 2.65 -14.06
CA ALA A 8 28.18 2.65 -14.15
C ALA A 8 27.54 3.71 -13.24
N PHE A 9 26.46 4.31 -13.73
CA PHE A 9 25.53 5.09 -12.92
C PHE A 9 24.12 5.08 -13.49
N VAL A 10 23.13 5.36 -12.64
CA VAL A 10 21.72 5.52 -13.00
C VAL A 10 21.19 6.89 -12.56
N HIS A 11 19.98 7.24 -12.98
CA HIS A 11 19.37 8.51 -12.61
C HIS A 11 18.84 8.51 -11.19
N THR A 12 18.23 7.40 -10.77
CA THR A 12 17.42 7.36 -9.54
C THR A 12 17.56 6.03 -8.82
N PHE A 13 17.56 6.04 -7.49
CA PHE A 13 17.36 4.86 -6.66
C PHE A 13 15.99 4.91 -6.00
N VAL A 14 15.32 3.77 -5.97
CA VAL A 14 14.00 3.60 -5.34
C VAL A 14 14.12 2.55 -4.25
N ASP A 15 13.73 2.90 -3.03
CA ASP A 15 13.55 1.98 -1.91
C ASP A 15 12.10 2.05 -1.39
N ALA A 16 11.78 1.28 -0.34
CA ALA A 16 10.44 1.27 0.26
C ALA A 16 9.97 2.62 0.82
N SER A 17 10.89 3.55 1.07
CA SER A 17 10.64 4.81 1.77
C SER A 17 10.93 6.05 0.94
N ARG A 18 11.78 5.96 -0.08
CA ARG A 18 12.36 7.10 -0.80
C ARG A 18 12.54 6.81 -2.28
N ILE A 19 12.43 7.88 -3.06
CA ILE A 19 12.85 7.98 -4.45
C ILE A 19 13.94 9.06 -4.49
N ILE A 20 15.18 8.69 -4.79
CA ILE A 20 16.33 9.59 -4.72
C ILE A 20 16.91 9.74 -6.12
N ASN A 21 16.61 10.85 -6.78
CA ASN A 21 17.26 11.24 -8.03
C ASN A 21 18.66 11.80 -7.74
N ILE A 22 19.62 11.39 -8.54
CA ILE A 22 21.05 11.70 -8.36
C ILE A 22 21.75 12.08 -9.66
N ALA A 23 21.07 11.97 -10.81
CA ALA A 23 21.53 12.49 -12.09
C ALA A 23 20.34 13.02 -12.89
N ASN A 24 20.60 14.08 -13.67
CA ASN A 24 19.60 14.80 -14.45
C ASN A 24 19.05 13.93 -15.58
N THR A 25 17.73 13.73 -15.60
CA THR A 25 17.01 12.89 -16.57
C THR A 25 16.96 13.45 -17.99
N ASN A 26 17.40 14.69 -18.20
CA ASN A 26 17.61 15.26 -19.54
C ASN A 26 18.90 14.78 -20.21
N TYR A 27 19.77 14.06 -19.49
CA TYR A 27 21.01 13.50 -20.01
C TYR A 27 21.01 11.98 -19.84
N LEU A 28 21.87 11.29 -20.59
CA LEU A 28 22.00 9.84 -20.50
C LEU A 28 22.59 9.37 -19.16
N ALA A 29 22.37 8.09 -18.86
CA ALA A 29 23.06 7.37 -17.78
C ALA A 29 23.74 6.11 -18.31
N TRP A 30 24.65 5.52 -17.52
CA TRP A 30 25.48 4.37 -17.92
C TRP A 30 25.15 3.10 -17.13
N GLY A 31 23.88 2.68 -17.12
CA GLY A 31 23.42 1.51 -16.35
C GLY A 31 22.77 0.40 -17.16
N ALA A 32 22.49 0.59 -18.46
CA ALA A 32 21.69 -0.36 -19.25
C ALA A 32 22.35 -0.80 -20.58
N GLY A 33 23.65 -0.53 -20.76
CA GLY A 33 24.36 -0.81 -22.01
C GLY A 33 24.14 0.26 -23.09
N TYR A 34 25.07 0.36 -24.04
CA TYR A 34 25.17 1.48 -24.99
C TYR A 34 23.86 1.83 -25.73
N PRO A 35 23.10 0.86 -26.30
CA PRO A 35 21.86 1.18 -27.01
C PRO A 35 20.78 1.82 -26.12
N ALA A 36 20.65 1.36 -24.87
CA ALA A 36 19.65 1.86 -23.93
C ALA A 36 20.09 3.13 -23.19
N ASN A 37 21.40 3.27 -22.94
CA ASN A 37 21.98 4.45 -22.29
C ASN A 37 21.57 5.75 -23.00
N ALA A 38 21.61 5.75 -24.33
CA ALA A 38 21.23 6.92 -25.13
C ALA A 38 19.71 7.17 -25.24
N ARG A 39 18.85 6.29 -24.70
CA ARG A 39 17.40 6.30 -24.97
C ARG A 39 16.53 6.48 -23.74
N TYR A 40 16.95 5.98 -22.57
CA TYR A 40 16.04 5.79 -21.44
C TYR A 40 16.54 6.43 -20.15
N VAL A 41 15.57 6.94 -19.37
CA VAL A 41 15.76 7.21 -17.94
C VAL A 41 15.88 5.88 -17.21
N GLN A 42 16.86 5.79 -16.31
CA GLN A 42 17.27 4.56 -15.65
C GLN A 42 17.13 4.71 -14.13
N PHE A 43 16.52 3.73 -13.47
CA PHE A 43 16.49 3.67 -12.01
C PHE A 43 16.81 2.27 -11.50
N GLU A 44 17.29 2.22 -10.27
CA GLU A 44 17.59 0.98 -9.55
C GLU A 44 16.65 0.79 -8.36
N GLN A 45 16.23 -0.45 -8.16
CA GLN A 45 15.44 -0.87 -7.01
C GLN A 45 16.35 -1.47 -5.93
N VAL A 46 16.35 -0.85 -4.75
CA VAL A 46 17.18 -1.26 -3.62
C VAL A 46 16.51 -2.43 -2.92
N ARG A 47 17.21 -3.56 -2.83
CA ARG A 47 16.69 -4.78 -2.19
C ARG A 47 16.14 -4.50 -0.78
N VAL A 48 14.86 -4.83 -0.59
CA VAL A 48 14.19 -4.77 0.71
C VAL A 48 13.87 -6.14 1.28
N HIS A 49 13.57 -6.19 2.59
CA HIS A 49 13.53 -7.43 3.36
C HIS A 49 12.25 -7.62 4.19
N SER A 50 11.12 -7.00 3.78
CA SER A 50 9.82 -7.30 4.37
C SER A 50 8.68 -7.19 3.35
N LYS A 51 7.56 -7.86 3.63
CA LYS A 51 6.34 -7.80 2.80
C LYS A 51 5.86 -6.37 2.55
N SER A 52 5.81 -5.56 3.62
CA SER A 52 5.39 -4.16 3.51
C SER A 52 6.41 -3.34 2.73
N ALA A 53 7.70 -3.54 2.96
CA ALA A 53 8.74 -2.82 2.24
C ALA A 53 8.71 -3.14 0.74
N PHE A 54 8.55 -4.41 0.34
CA PHE A 54 8.48 -4.79 -1.07
C PHE A 54 7.25 -4.18 -1.76
N ALA A 55 6.09 -4.20 -1.11
CA ALA A 55 4.89 -3.53 -1.65
C ALA A 55 5.11 -2.03 -1.86
N HIS A 56 5.73 -1.35 -0.88
CA HIS A 56 6.01 0.09 -1.00
C HIS A 56 7.07 0.40 -2.05
N GLU A 57 8.12 -0.40 -2.16
CA GLU A 57 9.15 -0.23 -3.19
C GLU A 57 8.55 -0.39 -4.61
N ILE A 58 7.72 -1.41 -4.83
CA ILE A 58 7.00 -1.62 -6.10
C ILE A 58 6.10 -0.42 -6.42
N ALA A 59 5.34 0.08 -5.43
CA ALA A 59 4.48 1.24 -5.60
C ALA A 59 5.29 2.51 -5.95
N ASN A 60 6.41 2.74 -5.26
CA ASN A 60 7.31 3.86 -5.52
C ASN A 60 7.93 3.79 -6.91
N ALA A 61 8.36 2.60 -7.35
CA ALA A 61 8.94 2.39 -8.67
C ALA A 61 7.89 2.61 -9.78
N ALA A 62 6.65 2.14 -9.56
CA ALA A 62 5.57 2.35 -10.52
C ALA A 62 5.18 3.82 -10.63
N TYR A 63 5.05 4.51 -9.49
CA TYR A 63 4.84 5.96 -9.45
C TYR A 63 5.95 6.73 -10.15
N TYR A 64 7.22 6.43 -9.85
CA TYR A 64 8.34 7.12 -10.48
C TYR A 64 8.35 6.93 -12.01
N THR A 65 8.06 5.71 -12.47
CA THR A 65 7.95 5.42 -13.91
C THR A 65 6.83 6.24 -14.54
N ALA A 66 5.63 6.23 -13.95
CA ALA A 66 4.48 7.01 -14.42
C ALA A 66 4.76 8.52 -14.40
N TYR A 67 5.43 9.01 -13.35
CA TYR A 67 5.86 10.40 -13.23
C TYR A 67 6.80 10.78 -14.37
N ILE A 68 7.86 10.02 -14.63
CA ILE A 68 8.80 10.30 -15.74
C ILE A 68 8.10 10.29 -17.09
N LEU A 69 7.24 9.30 -17.33
CA LEU A 69 6.43 9.26 -18.54
C LEU A 69 5.59 10.54 -18.70
N ASN A 70 4.90 10.97 -17.64
CA ASN A 70 4.10 12.19 -17.68
C ASN A 70 4.95 13.45 -17.86
N GLN A 71 6.08 13.58 -17.13
CA GLN A 71 6.99 14.72 -17.23
C GLN A 71 7.51 14.93 -18.66
N TYR A 72 7.74 13.84 -19.40
CA TYR A 72 8.25 13.88 -20.77
C TYR A 72 7.16 13.72 -21.84
N GLY A 73 5.88 13.72 -21.46
CA GLY A 73 4.76 13.58 -22.41
C GLY A 73 4.72 12.23 -23.14
N LEU A 74 5.20 11.16 -22.51
CA LEU A 74 5.26 9.82 -23.06
C LEU A 74 4.11 8.95 -22.55
N THR A 75 3.44 8.25 -23.46
CA THR A 75 2.41 7.26 -23.10
C THR A 75 3.06 5.96 -22.61
N PRO A 76 2.54 5.30 -21.55
CA PRO A 76 2.98 3.97 -21.15
C PRO A 76 2.85 2.95 -22.29
N ASN A 77 3.94 2.26 -22.61
CA ASN A 77 3.99 1.16 -23.56
C ASN A 77 5.07 0.14 -23.13
N ASP A 78 4.67 -1.10 -22.88
CA ASP A 78 5.55 -2.19 -22.44
C ASP A 78 6.33 -2.79 -23.63
N ALA A 79 7.65 -2.59 -23.62
CA ALA A 79 8.52 -3.10 -24.67
C ALA A 79 8.79 -4.61 -24.61
N ALA A 80 8.31 -5.32 -23.58
CA ALA A 80 8.54 -6.74 -23.42
C ALA A 80 7.97 -7.61 -24.57
N TYR A 81 6.99 -7.09 -25.32
CA TYR A 81 6.30 -7.83 -26.38
C TYR A 81 7.04 -7.77 -27.72
N ASP A 82 7.30 -6.56 -28.22
CA ASP A 82 7.78 -6.33 -29.60
C ASP A 82 9.10 -5.55 -29.68
N GLY A 83 9.72 -5.24 -28.53
CA GLY A 83 10.94 -4.44 -28.48
C GLY A 83 10.71 -2.97 -28.82
N LYS A 84 9.48 -2.47 -28.69
CA LYS A 84 9.13 -1.06 -28.89
C LYS A 84 8.31 -0.58 -27.70
N GLY A 85 8.66 0.57 -27.14
CA GLY A 85 7.89 1.11 -26.03
C GLY A 85 8.66 2.12 -25.20
N THR A 86 8.04 2.52 -24.11
CA THR A 86 8.51 3.56 -23.20
C THR A 86 8.83 3.02 -21.81
N VAL A 87 8.42 1.77 -21.51
CA VAL A 87 8.73 1.06 -20.27
C VAL A 87 9.49 -0.22 -20.61
N TRP A 88 10.69 -0.34 -20.05
CA TRP A 88 11.63 -1.41 -20.36
C TRP A 88 12.17 -2.05 -19.08
N SER A 89 12.22 -3.39 -19.05
CA SER A 89 13.09 -4.10 -18.10
C SER A 89 14.50 -4.21 -18.69
N HIS A 90 15.52 -4.43 -17.84
CA HIS A 90 16.86 -4.69 -18.32
C HIS A 90 16.92 -5.99 -19.13
N GLY A 91 16.11 -6.99 -18.76
CA GLY A 91 15.94 -8.20 -19.57
C GLY A 91 15.40 -7.92 -20.99
N ALA A 92 14.44 -6.99 -21.15
CA ALA A 92 13.97 -6.58 -22.47
C ALA A 92 15.04 -5.83 -23.25
N VAL A 93 15.83 -4.98 -22.60
CA VAL A 93 17.00 -4.32 -23.22
C VAL A 93 17.99 -5.36 -23.74
N SER A 94 18.40 -6.32 -22.91
CA SER A 94 19.31 -7.41 -23.31
C SER A 94 18.77 -8.18 -24.52
N LYS A 95 17.48 -8.50 -24.52
CA LYS A 95 16.83 -9.29 -25.58
C LYS A 95 16.71 -8.55 -26.91
N TYR A 96 16.26 -7.30 -26.89
CA TYR A 96 15.86 -6.58 -28.11
C TYR A 96 16.88 -5.56 -28.58
N LEU A 97 17.70 -5.02 -27.68
CA LEU A 97 18.67 -3.96 -28.02
C LEU A 97 20.13 -4.43 -27.90
N GLY A 98 20.40 -5.41 -27.02
CA GLY A 98 21.76 -5.90 -26.74
C GLY A 98 22.61 -4.87 -25.99
N GLY A 99 23.93 -5.09 -25.96
CA GLY A 99 24.89 -4.25 -25.22
C GLY A 99 24.93 -4.47 -23.71
N THR A 100 24.15 -5.44 -23.22
CA THR A 100 24.09 -5.93 -21.83
C THR A 100 23.50 -7.35 -21.86
N ASN A 101 23.76 -8.14 -20.82
CA ASN A 101 23.23 -9.49 -20.63
C ASN A 101 22.44 -9.64 -19.33
N HIS A 102 22.12 -8.51 -18.68
CA HIS A 102 21.38 -8.45 -17.44
C HIS A 102 19.89 -8.82 -17.64
N THR A 103 19.26 -9.33 -16.60
CA THR A 103 17.89 -9.89 -16.67
C THR A 103 16.93 -9.33 -15.62
N ASP A 104 17.39 -8.37 -14.83
CA ASP A 104 16.60 -7.68 -13.83
C ASP A 104 15.42 -6.90 -14.44
N PRO A 105 14.31 -6.75 -13.68
CA PRO A 105 14.10 -7.18 -12.29
C PRO A 105 13.49 -8.59 -12.14
N THR A 106 13.43 -9.40 -13.20
CA THR A 106 12.63 -10.65 -13.28
C THR A 106 12.79 -11.58 -12.06
N ALA A 107 14.03 -11.95 -11.71
CA ALA A 107 14.28 -12.86 -10.59
C ALA A 107 13.94 -12.21 -9.24
N TYR A 108 14.16 -10.91 -9.09
CA TYR A 108 13.82 -10.20 -7.87
C TYR A 108 12.31 -10.19 -7.63
N TYR A 109 11.55 -9.78 -8.64
CA TYR A 109 10.09 -9.72 -8.54
C TYR A 109 9.49 -11.09 -8.28
N SER A 110 9.95 -12.11 -9.02
CA SER A 110 9.48 -13.48 -8.84
C SER A 110 9.75 -14.00 -7.43
N SER A 111 10.98 -13.83 -6.92
CA SER A 111 11.35 -14.29 -5.57
C SER A 111 10.58 -13.56 -4.47
N MET A 112 10.54 -12.23 -4.48
CA MET A 112 9.84 -11.46 -3.44
C MET A 112 8.33 -11.67 -3.47
N GLY A 113 7.73 -11.78 -4.66
CA GLY A 113 6.33 -12.14 -4.80
C GLY A 113 6.03 -13.47 -4.13
N LYS A 114 6.79 -14.53 -4.45
CA LYS A 114 6.62 -15.85 -3.82
C LYS A 114 6.79 -15.77 -2.30
N THR A 115 7.87 -15.13 -1.83
CA THR A 115 8.19 -15.03 -0.41
C THR A 115 7.14 -14.28 0.40
N TYR A 116 6.60 -13.16 -0.11
CA TYR A 116 5.73 -12.27 0.68
C TYR A 116 4.24 -12.37 0.34
N PHE A 117 3.89 -12.87 -0.84
CA PHE A 117 2.52 -12.87 -1.36
C PHE A 117 2.04 -14.25 -1.85
N GLY A 118 2.89 -15.29 -1.77
CA GLY A 118 2.52 -16.66 -2.13
C GLY A 118 2.46 -16.94 -3.64
N ALA A 119 2.76 -15.95 -4.48
CA ALA A 119 2.78 -16.08 -5.94
C ALA A 119 3.82 -15.15 -6.55
N SER A 120 4.42 -15.54 -7.68
CA SER A 120 5.41 -14.70 -8.38
C SER A 120 4.82 -13.33 -8.74
N TYR A 121 5.59 -12.27 -8.50
CA TYR A 121 5.31 -10.96 -9.08
C TYR A 121 6.05 -10.84 -10.43
N THR A 122 5.42 -10.31 -11.47
CA THR A 122 5.96 -10.25 -12.83
C THR A 122 6.14 -8.81 -13.30
N PHE A 123 7.00 -8.60 -14.30
CA PHE A 123 7.15 -7.28 -14.92
C PHE A 123 5.85 -6.80 -15.58
N ALA A 124 5.02 -7.70 -16.13
CA ALA A 124 3.72 -7.35 -16.68
C ALA A 124 2.77 -6.80 -15.58
N GLN A 125 2.79 -7.38 -14.38
CA GLN A 125 2.02 -6.85 -13.25
C GLN A 125 2.55 -5.49 -12.78
N PHE A 126 3.87 -5.29 -12.82
CA PHE A 126 4.48 -3.98 -12.58
C PHE A 126 4.05 -2.94 -13.62
N TYR A 127 4.11 -3.29 -14.91
CA TYR A 127 3.66 -2.41 -15.98
C TYR A 127 2.18 -2.04 -15.85
N GLN A 128 1.32 -2.99 -15.47
CA GLN A 128 -0.10 -2.70 -15.22
C GLN A 128 -0.26 -1.66 -14.10
N LEU A 129 0.55 -1.74 -13.03
CA LEU A 129 0.56 -0.75 -11.96
C LEU A 129 1.07 0.62 -12.45
N VAL A 130 2.10 0.65 -13.30
CA VAL A 130 2.58 1.88 -13.96
C VAL A 130 1.45 2.53 -14.76
N LYS A 131 0.76 1.75 -15.60
CA LYS A 131 -0.35 2.24 -16.43
C LYS A 131 -1.48 2.81 -15.57
N THR A 132 -1.95 2.08 -14.57
CA THR A 132 -2.98 2.57 -13.64
C THR A 132 -2.53 3.84 -12.92
N THR A 133 -1.27 3.91 -12.50
CA THR A 133 -0.73 5.10 -11.81
C THR A 133 -0.64 6.30 -12.75
N TYR A 134 -0.22 6.08 -14.00
CA TYR A 134 -0.19 7.12 -15.03
C TYR A 134 -1.59 7.67 -15.32
N ASP A 135 -2.57 6.79 -15.53
CA ASP A 135 -3.96 7.16 -15.78
C ASP A 135 -4.51 8.00 -14.60
N ASN A 136 -4.18 7.63 -13.36
CA ASN A 136 -4.56 8.39 -12.15
C ASN A 136 -3.87 9.76 -12.03
N LEU A 137 -2.62 9.90 -12.51
CA LEU A 137 -1.91 11.18 -12.55
C LEU A 137 -2.56 12.15 -13.55
N GLN A 138 -3.06 11.64 -14.68
CA GLN A 138 -3.78 12.45 -15.68
C GLN A 138 -5.12 12.98 -15.17
N THR A 139 -5.87 12.14 -14.45
CA THR A 139 -7.22 12.50 -13.96
C THR A 139 -7.19 13.46 -12.77
N SER A 140 -6.09 13.50 -12.01
CA SER A 140 -5.99 14.27 -10.77
C SER A 140 -5.37 15.67 -10.91
N GLY A 141 -5.16 16.19 -12.14
CA GLY A 141 -4.75 17.57 -12.35
C GLY A 141 -3.44 18.01 -11.67
N SER A 142 -2.46 17.10 -11.57
CA SER A 142 -1.11 17.35 -11.02
C SER A 142 -1.03 17.89 -9.59
N ALA A 143 -1.04 17.00 -8.58
CA ALA A 143 -0.23 17.17 -7.36
C ALA A 143 -0.14 15.89 -6.50
N HIS A 144 0.97 15.16 -6.62
CA HIS A 144 1.66 14.74 -5.40
C HIS A 144 3.16 14.84 -5.63
N GLY A 145 3.73 15.94 -5.19
CA GLY A 145 5.17 16.04 -4.98
C GLY A 145 5.58 15.15 -3.81
N ALA A 146 6.79 14.61 -3.91
CA ALA A 146 7.56 14.00 -2.84
C ALA A 146 6.85 12.91 -2.01
N ILE A 147 7.26 11.65 -2.20
CA ILE A 147 7.25 10.65 -1.13
C ILE A 147 8.30 11.06 -0.10
N THR A 148 7.99 12.13 0.64
CA THR A 148 8.56 12.48 1.92
C THR A 148 7.41 12.94 2.79
N SER A 149 6.56 12.01 3.21
CA SER A 149 5.77 12.08 4.43
C SER A 149 4.96 10.81 4.55
N SER A 150 5.27 10.02 5.58
CA SER A 150 4.33 9.15 6.31
C SER A 150 3.28 8.45 5.44
N VAL A 151 3.43 7.13 5.24
CA VAL A 151 2.31 6.24 4.93
C VAL A 151 1.12 6.69 5.79
N LYS A 152 0.14 7.39 5.21
CA LYS A 152 -1.12 7.65 5.90
C LYS A 152 -1.63 6.25 6.19
N LYS A 153 -1.64 5.88 7.47
CA LYS A 153 -2.14 4.59 7.90
C LYS A 153 -3.53 4.44 7.31
N SER A 154 -3.68 3.52 6.35
CA SER A 154 -4.97 3.25 5.74
C SER A 154 -5.89 2.73 6.84
N TYR A 155 -6.92 3.50 7.14
CA TYR A 155 -7.92 3.13 8.12
C TYR A 155 -9.09 2.45 7.42
N ASP A 156 -9.74 1.53 8.14
CA ASP A 156 -10.95 0.88 7.65
C ASP A 156 -12.05 1.94 7.56
N GLN A 157 -12.76 2.03 6.43
CA GLN A 157 -13.95 2.86 6.34
C GLN A 157 -15.08 2.22 7.16
N VAL A 158 -15.93 3.07 7.73
CA VAL A 158 -17.04 2.66 8.59
C VAL A 158 -18.23 3.55 8.28
N SER A 159 -19.35 2.94 7.88
CA SER A 159 -20.65 3.60 7.84
C SER A 159 -21.30 3.53 9.23
N TYR A 160 -21.98 4.60 9.63
CA TYR A 160 -22.58 4.70 10.97
C TYR A 160 -24.09 4.89 10.86
N ALA A 161 -24.81 4.13 11.68
CA ALA A 161 -26.25 4.25 11.85
C ALA A 161 -26.59 4.41 13.34
N SER A 162 -27.55 5.28 13.66
CA SER A 162 -28.12 5.35 15.00
C SER A 162 -28.87 4.06 15.32
N ALA A 163 -28.81 3.64 16.58
CA ALA A 163 -29.59 2.53 17.10
C ALA A 163 -30.16 2.93 18.46
N ASP A 164 -31.22 2.26 18.88
CA ASP A 164 -31.74 2.31 20.24
C ASP A 164 -32.17 0.90 20.64
N SER A 165 -31.19 0.09 21.00
CA SER A 165 -31.41 -1.33 21.30
C SER A 165 -30.57 -1.80 22.48
N GLN A 166 -30.80 -3.03 22.90
CA GLN A 166 -30.07 -3.68 23.99
C GLN A 166 -29.51 -5.01 23.49
N ALA A 167 -28.45 -5.47 24.15
CA ALA A 167 -27.89 -6.78 23.91
C ALA A 167 -27.31 -7.35 25.21
N LEU A 168 -26.99 -8.63 25.20
CA LEU A 168 -26.24 -9.29 26.27
C LEU A 168 -24.79 -9.53 25.81
N LEU A 169 -23.82 -9.44 26.72
CA LEU A 169 -22.47 -9.93 26.44
C LEU A 169 -22.51 -11.45 26.19
N GLY A 170 -22.08 -11.88 25.01
CA GLY A 170 -22.04 -13.30 24.64
C GLY A 170 -20.88 -14.05 25.28
N ASP A 171 -20.91 -15.38 25.27
CA ASP A 171 -19.92 -16.23 25.97
C ASP A 171 -18.46 -15.95 25.56
N ASN A 172 -18.28 -15.58 24.29
CA ASN A 172 -16.98 -15.32 23.68
C ASN A 172 -16.52 -13.85 23.79
N TYR A 173 -17.19 -13.00 24.58
CA TYR A 173 -16.85 -11.57 24.66
C TYR A 173 -15.36 -11.33 25.02
N LYS A 174 -14.75 -12.23 25.80
CA LYS A 174 -13.33 -12.17 26.21
C LYS A 174 -12.35 -12.33 25.05
N SER A 175 -12.76 -12.96 23.95
CA SER A 175 -11.98 -13.05 22.70
C SER A 175 -11.86 -11.69 22.00
N TYR A 176 -12.70 -10.73 22.37
CA TYR A 176 -12.73 -9.39 21.82
C TYR A 176 -12.26 -8.34 22.83
N ARG A 177 -12.26 -7.07 22.43
CA ARG A 177 -11.85 -5.94 23.26
C ARG A 177 -12.81 -4.78 23.08
N LEU A 178 -12.85 -3.91 24.08
CA LEU A 178 -13.54 -2.63 24.05
C LEU A 178 -12.60 -1.58 23.46
N TYR A 179 -13.15 -0.64 22.70
CA TYR A 179 -12.40 0.45 22.08
C TYR A 179 -13.11 1.80 22.24
N ASN A 180 -12.40 2.93 22.11
CA ASN A 180 -13.03 4.26 22.07
C ASN A 180 -13.65 4.57 20.69
N HIS A 181 -13.17 3.90 19.63
CA HIS A 181 -13.67 3.95 18.27
C HIS A 181 -13.59 2.55 17.66
N VAL A 182 -14.30 2.31 16.55
CA VAL A 182 -14.17 1.05 15.79
C VAL A 182 -12.69 0.74 15.52
N LYS A 183 -12.27 -0.51 15.79
CA LYS A 183 -10.86 -0.93 15.66
C LYS A 183 -10.32 -0.58 14.27
N ASN A 184 -9.17 0.07 14.21
CA ASN A 184 -8.50 0.47 12.96
C ASN A 184 -9.28 1.48 12.07
N SER A 185 -10.29 2.18 12.59
CA SER A 185 -11.03 3.17 11.77
C SER A 185 -10.43 4.57 11.76
N ARG A 186 -9.49 4.87 12.68
CA ARG A 186 -8.80 6.16 12.75
C ARG A 186 -7.54 6.12 13.60
N ALA A 187 -6.80 7.23 13.61
CA ALA A 187 -5.70 7.46 14.53
C ALA A 187 -6.19 7.40 15.98
N ASN A 188 -5.29 7.07 16.90
CA ASN A 188 -5.54 7.15 18.34
C ASN A 188 -6.70 6.28 18.87
N VAL A 189 -7.00 5.17 18.18
CA VAL A 189 -7.90 4.12 18.69
C VAL A 189 -7.23 3.44 19.88
N LYS A 190 -7.85 3.55 21.07
CA LYS A 190 -7.41 2.94 22.33
C LYS A 190 -8.24 1.70 22.63
N LYS A 191 -7.60 0.69 23.24
CA LYS A 191 -8.25 -0.53 23.73
C LYS A 191 -8.43 -0.48 25.25
N TYR A 192 -9.50 -1.07 25.75
CA TYR A 192 -9.81 -1.15 27.17
C TYR A 192 -10.02 -2.61 27.60
N ALA A 193 -9.68 -2.90 28.86
CA ALA A 193 -9.86 -4.22 29.46
C ALA A 193 -11.30 -4.40 29.96
N TRP A 194 -11.83 -5.61 29.82
CA TRP A 194 -13.17 -5.98 30.32
C TRP A 194 -13.31 -5.87 31.84
N SER A 195 -12.21 -6.02 32.58
CA SER A 195 -12.17 -5.82 34.03
C SER A 195 -12.50 -4.38 34.43
N SER A 196 -12.26 -3.39 33.56
CA SER A 196 -12.58 -1.98 33.85
C SER A 196 -14.07 -1.65 33.86
N VAL A 197 -14.93 -2.59 33.48
CA VAL A 197 -16.39 -2.40 33.35
C VAL A 197 -17.19 -3.51 34.03
N ALA A 198 -16.55 -4.30 34.90
CA ALA A 198 -17.18 -5.43 35.61
C ALA A 198 -17.97 -6.37 34.66
N ALA A 199 -17.40 -6.64 33.47
CA ALA A 199 -18.06 -7.46 32.46
C ALA A 199 -18.17 -8.93 32.89
N LYS A 200 -19.33 -9.52 32.60
CA LYS A 200 -19.62 -10.95 32.75
C LYS A 200 -20.51 -11.41 31.61
N VAL A 201 -20.47 -12.70 31.30
CA VAL A 201 -21.40 -13.33 30.35
C VAL A 201 -22.84 -12.98 30.74
N GLY A 202 -23.69 -12.68 29.77
CA GLY A 202 -25.08 -12.30 29.98
C GLY A 202 -25.28 -10.89 30.55
N LYS A 203 -24.22 -10.10 30.74
CA LYS A 203 -24.37 -8.71 31.20
C LYS A 203 -25.07 -7.88 30.11
N LYS A 204 -26.19 -7.25 30.47
CA LYS A 204 -26.91 -6.30 29.60
C LYS A 204 -26.06 -5.08 29.27
N VAL A 205 -26.08 -4.69 28.00
CA VAL A 205 -25.49 -3.47 27.46
C VAL A 205 -26.52 -2.72 26.60
N TYR A 206 -26.35 -1.41 26.52
CA TYR A 206 -27.23 -0.51 25.76
C TYR A 206 -26.50 -0.03 24.51
N ILE A 207 -27.11 -0.16 23.34
CA ILE A 207 -26.54 0.17 22.04
C ILE A 207 -27.18 1.47 21.53
N ASP A 208 -26.36 2.45 21.20
CA ASP A 208 -26.82 3.73 20.64
C ASP A 208 -26.30 4.00 19.21
N ASN A 209 -25.47 3.10 18.67
CA ASN A 209 -24.91 3.22 17.33
C ASN A 209 -24.37 1.89 16.79
N ILE A 210 -24.48 1.71 15.49
CA ILE A 210 -23.91 0.59 14.73
C ILE A 210 -22.93 1.16 13.72
N GLY A 211 -21.75 0.54 13.64
CA GLY A 211 -20.68 0.88 12.71
C GLY A 211 -20.37 -0.32 11.84
N THR A 212 -20.67 -0.25 10.55
CA THR A 212 -20.42 -1.33 9.59
C THR A 212 -19.18 -1.01 8.78
N LYS A 213 -18.18 -1.89 8.83
CA LYS A 213 -16.99 -1.77 7.99
C LYS A 213 -17.27 -2.22 6.56
N ASP A 214 -16.48 -1.74 5.60
CA ASP A 214 -16.56 -2.16 4.19
C ASP A 214 -16.39 -3.68 3.98
N ASN A 215 -15.76 -4.38 4.93
CA ASN A 215 -15.64 -5.84 4.90
C ASN A 215 -16.87 -6.57 5.51
N GLY A 216 -17.97 -5.86 5.76
CA GLY A 216 -19.22 -6.41 6.26
C GLY A 216 -19.24 -6.72 7.76
N HIS A 217 -18.19 -6.34 8.50
CA HIS A 217 -18.11 -6.57 9.94
C HIS A 217 -18.76 -5.45 10.73
N ASP A 218 -19.81 -5.79 11.48
CA ASP A 218 -20.50 -4.84 12.35
C ASP A 218 -19.83 -4.66 13.71
N TRP A 219 -19.84 -3.42 14.15
CA TRP A 219 -19.40 -2.96 15.45
C TRP A 219 -20.51 -2.21 16.13
N TYR A 220 -20.60 -2.33 17.44
CA TYR A 220 -21.68 -1.77 18.23
C TYR A 220 -21.12 -0.82 19.28
N ARG A 221 -21.68 0.38 19.36
CA ARG A 221 -21.34 1.34 20.41
C ARG A 221 -22.21 1.07 21.62
N ILE A 222 -21.60 0.54 22.66
CA ILE A 222 -22.24 0.05 23.87
C ILE A 222 -21.97 0.93 25.09
N ARG A 223 -22.92 0.93 26.01
CA ARG A 223 -22.82 1.43 27.39
C ARG A 223 -23.21 0.32 28.37
N PHE A 224 -22.61 0.33 29.56
CA PHE A 224 -22.93 -0.61 30.65
C PHE A 224 -23.98 -0.08 31.63
N SER A 225 -24.58 1.07 31.31
CA SER A 225 -25.64 1.75 32.06
C SER A 225 -26.63 2.36 31.06
N SER A 226 -27.88 2.53 31.48
CA SER A 226 -28.94 3.19 30.69
C SER A 226 -28.73 4.69 30.54
N ASP A 227 -27.90 5.32 31.39
CA ASP A 227 -27.54 6.74 31.30
C ASP A 227 -26.83 7.07 29.98
N THR A 228 -27.42 7.94 29.16
CA THR A 228 -26.93 8.32 27.82
C THR A 228 -25.55 9.00 27.84
N ASN A 229 -25.15 9.54 29.01
CA ASN A 229 -23.85 10.13 29.25
C ASN A 229 -22.81 9.13 29.77
N ALA A 230 -23.21 7.89 30.06
CA ALA A 230 -22.29 6.85 30.49
C ALA A 230 -21.21 6.60 29.42
N LYS A 231 -20.03 6.19 29.88
CA LYS A 231 -18.88 5.95 29.02
C LYS A 231 -19.20 4.93 27.93
N LYS A 232 -18.90 5.32 26.69
CA LYS A 232 -19.22 4.56 25.47
C LYS A 232 -18.01 3.77 25.00
N TYR A 233 -18.26 2.58 24.49
CA TYR A 233 -17.23 1.71 23.93
C TYR A 233 -17.71 1.10 22.62
N TRP A 234 -16.80 0.88 21.69
CA TRP A 234 -17.04 0.08 20.50
C TRP A 234 -16.60 -1.36 20.74
N VAL A 235 -17.43 -2.31 20.35
CA VAL A 235 -17.13 -3.74 20.40
C VAL A 235 -17.57 -4.42 19.09
N TYR A 236 -16.87 -5.47 18.69
CA TYR A 236 -17.25 -6.28 17.53
C TYR A 236 -18.53 -7.08 17.81
N GLY A 237 -19.40 -7.22 16.81
CA GLY A 237 -20.72 -7.86 16.94
C GLY A 237 -20.68 -9.25 17.58
N ALA A 238 -19.68 -10.07 17.27
CA ALA A 238 -19.56 -11.42 17.84
C ALA A 238 -19.23 -11.46 19.35
N ALA A 239 -19.04 -10.30 20.00
CA ALA A 239 -18.97 -10.22 21.46
C ALA A 239 -20.36 -10.11 22.12
N LEU A 240 -21.42 -9.93 21.34
CA LEU A 240 -22.78 -9.68 21.79
C LEU A 240 -23.71 -10.78 21.32
N ASN A 241 -24.66 -11.14 22.18
CA ASN A 241 -25.87 -11.84 21.78
C ASN A 241 -26.92 -10.75 21.51
N LEU A 242 -27.13 -10.44 20.24
CA LEU A 242 -28.11 -9.46 19.80
C LEU A 242 -29.50 -10.11 19.90
N GLU A 243 -30.44 -9.41 20.51
CA GLU A 243 -31.85 -9.81 20.49
C GLU A 243 -32.37 -9.56 19.07
N GLN A 244 -33.06 -10.55 18.48
CA GLN A 244 -33.73 -10.42 17.18
C GLN A 244 -35.01 -9.61 17.31
#